data_AF-A0A9C8N2B4-F1
#
_entry.id   AF-A0A9C8N2B4-F1
#
_cell.length_a   1.000
_cell.length_b   1.000
_cell.length_c   1.000
_cell.angle_alpha   90.00
_cell.angle_beta   90.00
_cell.angle_gamma   90.00
#
_symmetry.space_group_name_H-M   'P 1'
#
loop_
_entity.id
_entity.type
_entity.pdbx_description
1 polymer ?
#
loop_
_entity_poly.entity_id
_entity_poly.type
_entity_poly.pdbx_seq_one_letter_code
_entity_poly.pdbx_strand_id
1 'polypeptide(L)'
;MAFTNTWDETTPTGSDNASTADDFFRKHRLDLGERLEGMFYGFNADSNASPENDTGIKNLKLYKQSGDPTVVTDFGHFYVKLVSGVPELFYQDDENTTLQLTSGGNLKSTAGLTIDGASTLTGAVSCASTLDVTGNIDPTSYETTNGGFLDEDDMSSDSATKVASQQSIKAAIDAVDSADDFTPTSYAGENSITLPNGMVMKFGHEAGVVGAVSFATETGSAFSTAVVSITLGNVHNSAAGITTIVEGSISKTGFTLIENGNQGGCYWMAIGY
;
A
#
# COMPACT_ATOMS: atom_id res chain seq x y z
N MET A 1 -55.71 -12.22 9.65
CA MET A 1 -57.05 -11.76 10.09
C MET A 1 -58.05 -12.87 9.80
N ALA A 2 -59.09 -13.04 10.62
CA ALA A 2 -60.21 -13.92 10.31
C ALA A 2 -61.20 -13.16 9.42
N PHE A 3 -61.69 -13.78 8.35
CA PHE A 3 -62.69 -13.16 7.47
C PHE A 3 -64.03 -13.05 8.19
N THR A 4 -64.72 -11.91 8.05
CA THR A 4 -66.02 -11.67 8.69
C THR A 4 -67.08 -12.63 8.18
N ASN A 5 -67.02 -13.01 6.90
CA ASN A 5 -67.89 -14.02 6.31
C ASN A 5 -67.10 -15.12 5.61
N THR A 6 -67.64 -16.34 5.66
CA THR A 6 -67.25 -17.42 4.76
C THR A 6 -67.74 -17.09 3.35
N TRP A 7 -66.84 -17.18 2.37
CA TRP A 7 -67.20 -17.03 0.96
C TRP A 7 -67.98 -18.27 0.52
N ASP A 8 -69.24 -18.09 0.13
CA ASP A 8 -70.14 -19.17 -0.23
C ASP A 8 -70.46 -19.12 -1.73
N GLU A 9 -69.96 -20.11 -2.47
CA GLU A 9 -70.20 -20.27 -3.91
C GLU A 9 -71.37 -21.21 -4.20
N THR A 10 -72.02 -21.76 -3.16
CA THR A 10 -73.05 -22.80 -3.29
C THR A 10 -74.46 -22.24 -3.40
N THR A 11 -74.64 -20.93 -3.23
CA THR A 11 -75.94 -20.27 -3.37
C THR A 11 -76.44 -20.38 -4.82
N PRO A 12 -77.58 -21.07 -5.08
CA PRO A 12 -78.08 -21.24 -6.44
C PRO A 12 -78.47 -19.91 -7.09
N THR A 13 -78.30 -19.80 -8.40
CA THR A 13 -78.72 -18.59 -9.15
C THR A 13 -80.22 -18.34 -8.99
N GLY A 14 -80.59 -17.15 -8.50
CA GLY A 14 -81.99 -16.74 -8.36
C GLY A 14 -82.72 -17.26 -7.11
N SER A 15 -82.02 -17.87 -6.15
CA SER A 15 -82.62 -18.28 -4.87
C SER A 15 -82.85 -17.12 -3.91
N ASP A 16 -82.11 -16.02 -4.08
CA ASP A 16 -82.19 -14.86 -3.20
C ASP A 16 -83.34 -13.92 -3.62
N ASN A 17 -83.99 -13.33 -2.63
CA ASN A 17 -85.08 -12.40 -2.89
C ASN A 17 -84.53 -11.09 -3.48
N ALA A 18 -85.19 -10.53 -4.49
CA ALA A 18 -84.74 -9.29 -5.15
C ALA A 18 -84.63 -8.11 -4.16
N SER A 19 -85.41 -8.13 -3.07
CA SER A 19 -85.37 -7.10 -2.03
C SER A 19 -84.10 -7.10 -1.18
N THR A 20 -83.26 -8.14 -1.21
CA THR A 20 -82.01 -8.24 -0.44
C THR A 20 -80.77 -7.99 -1.28
N ALA A 21 -80.91 -7.50 -2.51
CA ALA A 21 -79.80 -7.23 -3.42
C ALA A 21 -78.78 -6.24 -2.82
N ASP A 22 -79.25 -5.19 -2.13
CA ASP A 22 -78.38 -4.20 -1.49
C ASP A 22 -77.52 -4.81 -0.37
N ASP A 23 -78.06 -5.77 0.39
CA ASP A 23 -77.32 -6.49 1.42
C ASP A 23 -76.25 -7.41 0.81
N PHE A 24 -76.58 -8.08 -0.29
CA PHE A 24 -75.64 -8.91 -1.03
C PHE A 24 -74.44 -8.09 -1.52
N PHE A 25 -74.68 -6.95 -2.17
CA PHE A 25 -73.59 -6.10 -2.67
C PHE A 25 -72.73 -5.54 -1.54
N ARG A 26 -73.33 -5.18 -0.40
CA ARG A 26 -72.57 -4.72 0.78
C ARG A 26 -71.69 -5.83 1.34
N LYS A 27 -72.23 -7.03 1.48
CA LYS A 27 -71.50 -8.22 1.95
C LYS A 27 -70.35 -8.57 1.00
N HIS A 28 -70.62 -8.61 -0.29
CA HIS A 28 -69.62 -8.93 -1.31
C HIS A 28 -68.49 -7.89 -1.35
N ARG A 29 -68.82 -6.59 -1.21
CA ARG A 29 -67.82 -5.52 -1.11
C ARG A 29 -66.93 -5.66 0.12
N LEU A 30 -67.52 -5.99 1.28
CA LEU A 30 -66.77 -6.25 2.50
C LEU A 30 -65.85 -7.48 2.33
N ASP A 31 -66.39 -8.57 1.79
CA ASP A 31 -65.66 -9.81 1.56
C ASP A 31 -64.47 -9.63 0.62
N LEU A 32 -64.63 -8.84 -0.45
CA LEU A 32 -63.55 -8.47 -1.36
C LEU A 32 -62.52 -7.57 -0.67
N GLY A 33 -62.96 -6.58 0.11
CA GLY A 33 -62.08 -5.67 0.85
C GLY A 33 -61.15 -6.43 1.80
N GLU A 34 -61.71 -7.26 2.68
CA GLU A 34 -60.94 -8.04 3.67
C GLU A 34 -59.97 -9.04 3.02
N ARG A 35 -60.35 -9.61 1.87
CA ARG A 35 -59.50 -10.58 1.14
C ARG A 35 -58.40 -9.89 0.36
N LEU A 36 -58.67 -8.76 -0.28
CA LEU A 36 -57.66 -7.96 -0.98
C LEU A 36 -56.64 -7.38 0.00
N GLU A 37 -57.11 -6.90 1.16
CA GLU A 37 -56.26 -6.47 2.27
C GLU A 37 -55.36 -7.61 2.77
N GLY A 38 -55.87 -8.85 2.78
CA GLY A 38 -55.08 -10.03 3.11
C GLY A 38 -54.07 -10.47 2.03
N MET A 39 -54.29 -10.10 0.77
CA MET A 39 -53.47 -10.52 -0.37
C MET A 39 -52.32 -9.55 -0.67
N PHE A 40 -52.56 -8.24 -0.64
CA PHE A 40 -51.56 -7.24 -0.99
C PHE A 40 -51.26 -6.31 0.18
N TYR A 41 -49.98 -6.25 0.56
CA TYR A 41 -49.52 -5.31 1.58
C TYR A 41 -49.84 -3.87 1.18
N GLY A 42 -50.42 -3.08 2.10
CA GLY A 42 -50.75 -1.66 1.85
C GLY A 42 -52.15 -1.36 1.32
N PHE A 43 -53.04 -2.36 1.22
CA PHE A 43 -54.48 -2.15 0.95
C PHE A 43 -55.32 -1.97 2.23
N ASN A 44 -54.69 -1.65 3.36
CA ASN A 44 -55.40 -1.33 4.61
C ASN A 44 -55.74 0.17 4.65
N ALA A 45 -56.97 0.51 5.02
CA ALA A 45 -57.42 1.89 5.18
C ALA A 45 -56.85 2.57 6.45
N ASP A 46 -56.31 1.80 7.40
CA ASP A 46 -55.78 2.31 8.67
C ASP A 46 -54.31 1.91 8.85
N SER A 47 -53.41 2.87 8.60
CA SER A 47 -51.98 2.67 8.32
C SER A 47 -51.09 2.49 9.56
N ASN A 48 -51.53 1.78 10.59
CA ASN A 48 -50.80 1.69 11.88
C ASN A 48 -50.45 0.27 12.35
N ALA A 49 -50.58 -0.76 11.50
CA ALA A 49 -50.17 -2.12 11.86
C ALA A 49 -48.63 -2.32 11.75
N SER A 50 -48.05 -2.88 12.81
CA SER A 50 -46.62 -3.14 12.99
C SER A 50 -46.10 -4.26 12.05
N PRO A 51 -44.87 -4.17 11.51
CA PRO A 51 -44.36 -4.99 10.39
C PRO A 51 -44.22 -6.51 10.61
N GLU A 52 -44.42 -7.02 11.82
CA GLU A 52 -44.04 -8.41 12.15
C GLU A 52 -45.16 -9.44 11.97
N ASN A 53 -46.42 -9.01 11.91
CA ASN A 53 -47.59 -9.89 11.75
C ASN A 53 -48.42 -9.61 10.48
N ASP A 54 -47.84 -8.90 9.51
CA ASP A 54 -48.52 -8.47 8.29
C ASP A 54 -49.04 -9.62 7.42
N THR A 55 -50.26 -9.45 6.92
CA THR A 55 -50.90 -10.25 5.87
C THR A 55 -50.54 -9.67 4.49
N GLY A 56 -50.20 -10.52 3.52
CA GLY A 56 -49.85 -10.10 2.15
C GLY A 56 -48.78 -10.97 1.48
N ILE A 57 -48.47 -10.69 0.20
CA ILE A 57 -47.37 -11.34 -0.54
C ILE A 57 -46.02 -10.93 0.08
N LYS A 58 -45.43 -11.82 0.87
CA LYS A 58 -44.08 -11.63 1.47
C LYS A 58 -42.94 -12.04 0.54
N ASN A 59 -43.22 -12.91 -0.43
CA ASN A 59 -42.26 -13.31 -1.45
C ASN A 59 -42.97 -13.55 -2.79
N LEU A 60 -42.34 -13.13 -3.88
CA LEU A 60 -42.78 -13.45 -5.23
C LEU A 60 -42.12 -14.76 -5.66
N LYS A 61 -42.91 -15.82 -5.79
CA LYS A 61 -42.42 -17.11 -6.29
C LYS A 61 -42.50 -17.15 -7.81
N LEU A 62 -41.35 -17.24 -8.47
CA LEU A 62 -41.24 -17.43 -9.90
C LEU A 62 -40.94 -18.91 -10.18
N TYR A 63 -41.80 -19.57 -10.96
CA TYR A 63 -41.54 -20.94 -11.39
C TYR A 63 -40.49 -20.96 -12.49
N LYS A 64 -39.65 -22.00 -12.50
CA LYS A 64 -38.66 -22.19 -13.55
C LYS A 64 -39.35 -22.35 -14.91
N GLN A 65 -38.86 -21.62 -15.90
CA GLN A 65 -39.23 -21.79 -17.30
C GLN A 65 -38.25 -22.76 -17.99
N SER A 66 -38.69 -23.38 -19.08
CA SER A 66 -37.84 -24.24 -19.91
C SER A 66 -36.86 -23.46 -20.79
N GLY A 67 -37.10 -22.16 -20.96
CA GLY A 67 -36.31 -21.26 -21.80
C GLY A 67 -36.74 -19.82 -21.55
N ASP A 68 -36.39 -18.95 -22.49
CA ASP A 68 -36.78 -17.55 -22.47
C ASP A 68 -38.27 -17.39 -22.84
N PRO A 69 -39.01 -16.50 -22.17
CA PRO A 69 -40.40 -16.23 -22.50
C PRO A 69 -40.53 -15.68 -23.93
N THR A 70 -41.71 -15.88 -24.52
CA THR A 70 -42.02 -15.26 -25.81
C THR A 70 -42.13 -13.76 -25.63
N VAL A 71 -41.35 -13.01 -26.40
CA VAL A 71 -41.33 -11.55 -26.36
C VAL A 71 -42.70 -10.97 -26.70
N VAL A 72 -43.10 -9.96 -25.94
CA VAL A 72 -44.29 -9.14 -26.20
C VAL A 72 -43.82 -7.69 -26.30
N THR A 73 -44.24 -6.98 -27.35
CA THR A 73 -43.91 -5.56 -27.54
C THR A 73 -44.41 -4.73 -26.34
N ASP A 74 -43.63 -3.75 -25.91
CA ASP A 74 -43.92 -2.88 -24.76
C ASP A 74 -43.97 -3.57 -23.38
N PHE A 75 -43.44 -4.81 -23.25
CA PHE A 75 -43.34 -5.52 -21.96
C PHE A 75 -41.95 -6.10 -21.71
N GLY A 76 -41.49 -5.99 -20.47
CA GLY A 76 -40.34 -6.72 -19.96
C GLY A 76 -40.75 -7.91 -19.11
N HIS A 77 -39.93 -8.95 -19.10
CA HIS A 77 -40.19 -10.19 -18.36
C HIS A 77 -39.16 -10.41 -17.25
N PHE A 78 -39.61 -10.54 -16.00
CA PHE A 78 -38.83 -11.16 -14.92
C PHE A 78 -39.17 -12.64 -14.84
N TYR A 79 -38.16 -13.51 -14.95
CA TYR A 79 -38.37 -14.95 -14.96
C TYR A 79 -37.16 -15.71 -14.43
N VAL A 80 -37.37 -16.99 -14.11
CA VAL A 80 -36.32 -17.90 -13.64
C VAL A 80 -36.13 -19.02 -14.66
N LYS A 81 -34.88 -19.33 -15.02
CA LYS A 81 -34.52 -20.53 -15.79
C LYS A 81 -33.29 -21.20 -15.17
N LEU A 82 -33.04 -22.45 -15.53
CA LEU A 82 -31.87 -23.18 -15.02
C LEU A 82 -30.61 -22.79 -15.79
N VAL A 83 -29.55 -22.41 -15.06
CA VAL A 83 -28.17 -22.29 -15.58
C VAL A 83 -27.33 -23.31 -14.84
N SER A 84 -26.74 -24.25 -15.56
CA SER A 84 -25.93 -25.33 -14.96
C SER A 84 -26.65 -26.09 -13.82
N GLY A 85 -27.98 -26.21 -13.92
CA GLY A 85 -28.82 -26.90 -12.93
C GLY A 85 -29.30 -26.05 -11.75
N VAL A 86 -28.88 -24.78 -11.64
CA VAL A 86 -29.31 -23.85 -10.58
C VAL A 86 -30.37 -22.88 -11.13
N PRO A 87 -31.48 -22.62 -10.41
CA PRO A 87 -32.44 -21.59 -10.80
C PRO A 87 -31.81 -20.19 -10.64
N GLU A 88 -31.75 -19.44 -11.74
CA GLU A 88 -31.21 -18.08 -11.77
C GLU A 88 -32.28 -17.10 -12.26
N LEU A 89 -32.23 -15.86 -11.77
CA LEU A 89 -33.12 -14.77 -12.14
C LEU A 89 -32.63 -14.06 -13.40
N PHE A 90 -33.58 -13.76 -14.29
CA PHE A 90 -33.37 -13.05 -15.54
C PHE A 90 -34.37 -11.91 -15.71
N TYR A 91 -33.94 -10.92 -16.46
CA TYR A 91 -34.79 -9.93 -17.11
C TYR A 91 -34.66 -10.08 -18.63
N GLN A 92 -35.77 -9.96 -19.36
CA GLN A 92 -35.77 -9.86 -20.83
C GLN A 92 -36.59 -8.64 -21.25
N ASP A 93 -36.04 -7.82 -22.14
CA ASP A 93 -36.75 -6.67 -22.70
C ASP A 93 -37.63 -7.05 -23.90
N ASP A 94 -38.32 -6.06 -24.46
CA ASP A 94 -39.18 -6.19 -25.64
C ASP A 94 -38.40 -6.28 -26.97
N GLU A 95 -37.08 -6.13 -26.93
CA GLU A 95 -36.15 -6.32 -28.04
C GLU A 95 -35.49 -7.72 -28.04
N ASN A 96 -35.93 -8.62 -27.17
CA ASN A 96 -35.40 -9.99 -27.00
C ASN A 96 -33.98 -10.05 -26.38
N THR A 97 -33.53 -8.99 -25.71
CA THR A 97 -32.27 -8.97 -24.97
C THR A 97 -32.46 -9.55 -23.58
N THR A 98 -31.69 -10.58 -23.24
CA THR A 98 -31.75 -11.21 -21.91
C THR A 98 -30.59 -10.75 -21.02
N LEU A 99 -30.90 -10.25 -19.83
CA LEU A 99 -29.96 -9.96 -18.77
C LEU A 99 -30.10 -11.00 -17.65
N GLN A 100 -29.02 -11.72 -17.37
CA GLN A 100 -28.96 -12.59 -16.21
C GLN A 100 -28.59 -11.75 -14.97
N LEU A 101 -29.45 -11.75 -13.96
CA LEU A 101 -29.31 -10.94 -12.74
C LEU A 101 -28.61 -11.69 -11.61
N THR A 102 -28.73 -13.02 -11.58
CA THR A 102 -28.05 -13.87 -10.58
C THR A 102 -27.24 -14.98 -11.22
N SER A 103 -26.16 -15.41 -10.57
CA SER A 103 -25.36 -16.56 -11.00
C SER A 103 -24.73 -17.25 -9.80
N GLY A 104 -24.94 -18.56 -9.68
CA GLY A 104 -24.47 -19.36 -8.54
C GLY A 104 -25.05 -18.87 -7.21
N GLY A 105 -26.26 -18.31 -7.22
CA GLY A 105 -26.89 -17.70 -6.04
C GLY A 105 -26.36 -16.32 -5.64
N ASN A 106 -25.42 -15.74 -6.41
CA ASN A 106 -24.91 -14.37 -6.19
C ASN A 106 -25.53 -13.40 -7.19
N LEU A 107 -25.44 -12.10 -6.92
CA LEU A 107 -25.72 -11.07 -7.92
C LEU A 107 -24.67 -11.15 -9.04
N LYS A 108 -25.13 -11.12 -10.30
CA LYS A 108 -24.26 -11.10 -11.47
C LYS A 108 -24.12 -9.65 -11.94
N SER A 109 -22.89 -9.15 -11.99
CA SER A 109 -22.56 -7.94 -12.74
C SER A 109 -21.54 -8.27 -13.81
N THR A 110 -21.85 -7.90 -15.05
CA THR A 110 -20.96 -8.05 -16.21
C THR A 110 -20.35 -6.70 -16.64
N ALA A 111 -20.92 -5.58 -16.19
CA ALA A 111 -20.51 -4.22 -16.58
C ALA A 111 -19.92 -3.39 -15.41
N GLY A 112 -19.35 -4.06 -14.41
CA GLY A 112 -18.83 -3.43 -13.20
C GLY A 112 -19.91 -3.19 -12.14
N LEU A 113 -19.53 -3.24 -10.87
CA LEU A 113 -20.40 -2.92 -9.74
C LEU A 113 -19.99 -1.54 -9.22
N THR A 114 -20.84 -0.54 -9.38
CA THR A 114 -20.65 0.74 -8.69
C THR A 114 -21.19 0.59 -7.28
N ILE A 115 -20.30 0.79 -6.31
CA ILE A 115 -20.67 0.85 -4.89
C ILE A 115 -20.58 2.31 -4.49
N ASP A 116 -21.74 2.94 -4.28
CA ASP A 116 -21.80 4.33 -3.83
C ASP A 116 -21.61 4.41 -2.31
N GLY A 117 -20.83 5.38 -1.85
CA GLY A 117 -20.51 5.58 -0.44
C GLY A 117 -19.49 4.59 0.17
N ALA A 118 -19.42 4.59 1.50
CA ALA A 118 -18.53 3.71 2.25
C ALA A 118 -19.10 2.29 2.32
N SER A 119 -18.33 1.30 1.87
CA SER A 119 -18.73 -0.10 1.91
C SER A 119 -17.59 -0.99 2.37
N THR A 120 -17.95 -2.02 3.13
CA THR A 120 -17.02 -3.06 3.59
C THR A 120 -17.21 -4.31 2.74
N LEU A 121 -16.20 -4.65 1.93
CA LEU A 121 -16.16 -5.93 1.24
C LEU A 121 -15.43 -6.94 2.14
N THR A 122 -16.08 -8.06 2.43
CA THR A 122 -15.50 -9.14 3.23
C THR A 122 -15.08 -10.30 2.33
N GLY A 123 -13.99 -10.98 2.69
CA GLY A 123 -13.43 -12.09 1.91
C GLY A 123 -12.46 -11.63 0.80
N ALA A 124 -12.21 -12.52 -0.15
CA ALA A 124 -11.28 -12.27 -1.24
C ALA A 124 -11.93 -11.42 -2.36
N VAL A 125 -11.30 -10.29 -2.69
CA VAL A 125 -11.64 -9.49 -3.88
C VAL A 125 -10.65 -9.83 -4.98
N SER A 126 -11.13 -10.48 -6.04
CA SER A 126 -10.30 -10.81 -7.21
C SER A 126 -10.52 -9.77 -8.30
N CYS A 127 -9.45 -9.07 -8.68
CA CYS A 127 -9.44 -8.18 -9.83
C CYS A 127 -8.71 -8.90 -10.97
N ALA A 128 -9.33 -9.00 -12.15
CA ALA A 128 -8.70 -9.61 -13.32
C ALA A 128 -7.54 -8.75 -13.88
N SER A 129 -7.52 -7.46 -13.54
CA SER A 129 -6.53 -6.47 -13.95
C SER A 129 -6.10 -5.61 -12.75
N THR A 130 -5.55 -4.43 -13.02
CA THR A 130 -5.14 -3.45 -12.02
C THR A 130 -6.30 -3.03 -11.11
N LEU A 131 -6.01 -2.95 -9.80
CA LEU A 131 -6.84 -2.26 -8.83
C LEU A 131 -6.30 -0.83 -8.67
N ASP A 132 -7.12 0.17 -8.98
CA ASP A 132 -6.80 1.58 -8.73
C ASP A 132 -7.34 1.97 -7.34
N VAL A 133 -6.45 2.42 -6.46
CA VAL A 133 -6.79 2.85 -5.11
C VAL A 133 -6.36 4.30 -4.94
N THR A 134 -7.33 5.21 -4.94
CA THR A 134 -7.08 6.65 -4.75
C THR A 134 -6.97 7.07 -3.28
N GLY A 135 -7.23 6.15 -2.34
CA GLY A 135 -7.20 6.37 -0.91
C GLY A 135 -6.02 5.71 -0.20
N ASN A 136 -6.03 5.73 1.13
CA ASN A 136 -5.02 5.05 1.95
C ASN A 136 -5.11 3.53 1.79
N ILE A 137 -3.94 2.90 1.59
CA ILE A 137 -3.75 1.47 1.77
C ILE A 137 -3.08 1.28 3.13
N ASP A 138 -3.71 0.51 4.02
CA ASP A 138 -3.11 0.09 5.29
C ASP A 138 -2.45 -1.29 5.10
N PRO A 139 -1.10 -1.38 5.07
CA PRO A 139 -0.40 -2.61 4.79
C PRO A 139 -0.08 -3.43 6.06
N THR A 140 -0.72 -3.18 7.21
CA THR A 140 -0.42 -3.87 8.49
C THR A 140 -0.53 -5.41 8.44
N SER A 141 -1.18 -5.96 7.41
CA SER A 141 -1.24 -7.41 7.14
C SER A 141 -0.93 -7.77 5.67
N TYR A 142 -0.21 -6.89 4.96
CA TYR A 142 0.08 -7.07 3.53
C TYR A 142 1.10 -8.19 3.31
N GLU A 143 0.60 -9.42 3.22
CA GLU A 143 1.40 -10.58 2.89
C GLU A 143 1.49 -10.72 1.37
N THR A 144 2.61 -10.29 0.79
CA THR A 144 2.83 -10.54 -0.64
C THR A 144 3.28 -11.96 -0.88
N THR A 145 2.34 -12.90 -0.95
CA THR A 145 2.63 -14.21 -1.55
C THR A 145 3.23 -14.07 -2.97
N ASN A 146 3.02 -12.91 -3.63
CA ASN A 146 3.57 -12.56 -4.95
C ASN A 146 4.84 -11.68 -4.94
N GLY A 147 5.43 -11.34 -3.78
CA GLY A 147 6.72 -10.63 -3.69
C GLY A 147 6.74 -9.23 -4.32
N GLY A 148 5.66 -8.46 -4.17
CA GLY A 148 5.58 -7.05 -4.61
C GLY A 148 6.34 -6.09 -3.68
N PHE A 149 6.43 -6.43 -2.39
CA PHE A 149 7.37 -5.83 -1.45
C PHE A 149 8.45 -6.86 -1.15
N LEU A 150 9.70 -6.50 -1.40
CA LEU A 150 10.86 -7.35 -1.18
C LEU A 150 11.55 -6.99 0.12
N ASP A 151 11.92 -8.01 0.87
CA ASP A 151 12.79 -7.90 2.02
C ASP A 151 14.14 -8.57 1.71
N GLU A 152 15.04 -7.82 1.07
CA GLU A 152 16.39 -8.24 0.65
C GLU A 152 17.44 -7.34 1.32
N ASP A 153 17.95 -7.73 2.48
CA ASP A 153 18.91 -6.94 3.26
C ASP A 153 20.18 -6.53 2.50
N ASP A 154 20.62 -7.36 1.57
CA ASP A 154 21.81 -7.14 0.75
C ASP A 154 21.52 -6.45 -0.60
N MET A 155 20.24 -6.17 -0.89
CA MET A 155 19.78 -5.67 -2.18
C MET A 155 20.38 -6.46 -3.36
N SER A 156 20.48 -7.80 -3.21
CA SER A 156 21.13 -8.68 -4.18
C SER A 156 20.47 -8.75 -5.56
N SER A 157 19.25 -8.22 -5.70
CA SER A 157 18.52 -8.21 -6.96
C SER A 157 17.92 -6.84 -7.31
N ASP A 158 17.88 -6.54 -8.61
CA ASP A 158 17.22 -5.36 -9.15
C ASP A 158 15.83 -5.72 -9.69
N SER A 159 14.84 -4.89 -9.39
CA SER A 159 13.48 -5.05 -9.92
C SER A 159 12.84 -3.70 -10.25
N ALA A 160 12.41 -3.55 -11.50
CA ALA A 160 11.65 -2.37 -11.93
C ALA A 160 10.18 -2.38 -11.46
N THR A 161 9.69 -3.49 -10.90
CA THR A 161 8.27 -3.69 -10.56
C THR A 161 8.03 -4.06 -9.10
N LYS A 162 9.06 -4.01 -8.26
CA LYS A 162 8.97 -4.36 -6.84
C LYS A 162 9.48 -3.20 -6.00
N VAL A 163 8.93 -3.06 -4.80
CA VAL A 163 9.32 -2.03 -3.84
C VAL A 163 10.14 -2.67 -2.73
N ALA A 164 11.26 -2.07 -2.34
CA ALA A 164 12.08 -2.56 -1.24
C ALA A 164 11.45 -2.25 0.13
N SER A 165 11.68 -3.11 1.12
CA SER A 165 11.26 -2.91 2.50
C SER A 165 12.11 -1.81 3.17
N GLN A 166 11.58 -1.21 4.25
CA GLN A 166 12.38 -0.29 5.08
C GLN A 166 13.60 -0.98 5.70
N GLN A 167 13.50 -2.27 6.05
CA GLN A 167 14.61 -3.03 6.61
C GLN A 167 15.71 -3.24 5.57
N SER A 168 15.35 -3.63 4.34
CA SER A 168 16.29 -3.80 3.23
C SER A 168 17.05 -2.53 2.89
N ILE A 169 16.33 -1.41 2.79
CA ILE A 169 16.95 -0.10 2.54
C ILE A 169 17.92 0.25 3.66
N LYS A 170 17.53 0.02 4.92
CA LYS A 170 18.40 0.31 6.06
C LYS A 170 19.65 -0.56 6.07
N ALA A 171 19.51 -1.87 5.89
CA ALA A 171 20.62 -2.81 5.88
C ALA A 171 21.62 -2.48 4.76
N ALA A 172 21.15 -2.15 3.56
CA ALA A 172 22.00 -1.74 2.45
C ALA A 172 22.78 -0.44 2.75
N ILE A 173 22.14 0.56 3.37
CA ILE A 173 22.80 1.81 3.75
C ILE A 173 23.83 1.58 4.86
N ASP A 174 23.48 0.82 5.90
CA ASP A 174 24.39 0.49 7.01
C ASP A 174 25.65 -0.25 6.51
N ALA A 175 25.50 -1.10 5.48
CA ALA A 175 26.62 -1.81 4.86
C ALA A 175 27.57 -0.88 4.08
N VAL A 176 27.05 0.16 3.42
CA VAL A 176 27.86 1.17 2.72
C VAL A 176 28.66 2.02 3.71
N ASP A 177 28.03 2.48 4.80
CA ASP A 177 28.67 3.28 5.86
C ASP A 177 29.83 2.52 6.54
N SER A 178 29.78 1.19 6.52
CA SER A 178 30.79 0.34 7.13
C SER A 178 32.00 0.04 6.23
N ALA A 179 31.96 0.33 4.92
CA ALA A 179 32.89 -0.27 3.95
C ALA A 179 33.99 0.65 3.38
N ASP A 180 33.86 1.98 3.38
CA ASP A 180 34.86 2.84 2.69
C ASP A 180 34.97 4.28 3.23
N ASP A 181 34.30 4.59 4.35
CA ASP A 181 34.26 5.96 4.81
C ASP A 181 35.58 6.38 5.46
N PHE A 182 36.16 7.45 4.90
CA PHE A 182 37.01 8.36 5.66
C PHE A 182 36.15 8.88 6.81
N THR A 183 36.17 8.16 7.93
CA THR A 183 35.57 8.59 9.19
C THR A 183 36.64 9.40 9.92
N PRO A 184 36.66 10.75 9.81
CA PRO A 184 37.51 11.54 10.67
C PRO A 184 37.02 11.30 12.09
N THR A 185 37.69 10.41 12.81
CA THR A 185 37.48 10.27 14.24
C THR A 185 37.71 11.64 14.86
N SER A 186 36.86 12.03 15.80
CA SER A 186 37.02 13.29 16.53
C SER A 186 38.47 13.40 17.01
N TYR A 187 39.16 14.48 16.64
CA TYR A 187 40.60 14.69 16.86
C TYR A 187 41.05 14.19 18.24
N ALA A 188 41.61 12.98 18.30
CA ALA A 188 42.07 12.32 19.52
C ALA A 188 43.58 12.54 19.75
N GLY A 189 44.14 13.61 19.18
CA GLY A 189 45.59 13.85 19.18
C GLY A 189 46.36 12.95 18.21
N GLU A 190 45.67 12.33 17.25
CA GLU A 190 46.32 11.58 16.17
C GLU A 190 46.79 12.56 15.09
N ASN A 191 48.11 12.72 15.00
CA ASN A 191 48.75 13.52 13.96
C ASN A 191 48.90 12.75 12.62
N SER A 192 48.09 11.71 12.39
CA SER A 192 48.16 10.85 11.20
C SER A 192 46.76 10.50 10.73
N ILE A 193 46.54 10.56 9.41
CA ILE A 193 45.29 10.23 8.74
C ILE A 193 45.60 9.22 7.63
N THR A 194 44.92 8.08 7.62
CA THR A 194 44.99 7.10 6.53
C THR A 194 43.76 7.25 5.64
N LEU A 195 43.98 7.41 4.34
CA LEU A 195 42.95 7.49 3.32
C LEU A 195 42.56 6.07 2.84
N PRO A 196 41.35 5.88 2.29
CA PRO A 196 40.89 4.57 1.81
C PRO A 196 41.81 3.92 0.76
N ASN A 197 42.51 4.73 -0.03
CA ASN A 197 43.47 4.24 -1.03
C ASN A 197 44.84 3.83 -0.43
N GLY A 198 45.00 3.85 0.90
CA GLY A 198 46.23 3.50 1.61
C GLY A 198 47.26 4.62 1.70
N MET A 199 47.00 5.80 1.14
CA MET A 199 47.84 6.96 1.39
C MET A 199 47.67 7.47 2.82
N VAL A 200 48.74 7.96 3.42
CA VAL A 200 48.78 8.48 4.77
C VAL A 200 49.21 9.94 4.74
N MET A 201 48.49 10.80 5.44
CA MET A 201 48.89 12.19 5.72
C MET A 201 49.33 12.28 7.18
N LYS A 202 50.51 12.84 7.43
CA LYS A 202 51.11 13.01 8.75
C LYS A 202 51.42 14.47 9.00
N PHE A 203 51.22 14.92 10.24
CA PHE A 203 51.44 16.28 10.69
C PHE A 203 52.41 16.28 11.87
N GLY A 204 53.12 17.38 12.06
CA GLY A 204 53.91 17.55 13.27
C GLY A 204 54.47 18.96 13.39
N HIS A 205 55.18 19.18 14.48
CA HIS A 205 55.77 20.46 14.82
C HIS A 205 57.15 20.25 15.42
N GLU A 206 58.15 20.87 14.83
CA GLU A 206 59.52 20.84 15.32
C GLU A 206 59.89 22.19 15.90
N ALA A 207 60.32 22.22 17.16
CA ALA A 207 60.73 23.44 17.85
C ALA A 207 62.26 23.65 17.76
N GLY A 208 62.72 24.53 16.86
CA GLY A 208 64.11 25.02 16.86
C GLY A 208 65.18 23.95 16.63
N VAL A 209 64.92 23.00 15.74
CA VAL A 209 65.82 21.86 15.48
C VAL A 209 66.48 22.01 14.11
N VAL A 210 67.81 22.11 14.12
CA VAL A 210 68.66 21.73 12.99
C VAL A 210 69.02 20.26 13.17
N GLY A 211 68.45 19.38 12.35
CA GLY A 211 68.68 17.94 12.51
C GLY A 211 67.57 17.05 11.95
N ALA A 212 67.69 15.76 12.27
CA ALA A 212 66.78 14.74 11.78
C ALA A 212 65.43 14.81 12.51
N VAL A 213 64.36 14.84 11.74
CA VAL A 213 62.96 14.78 12.16
C VAL A 213 62.44 13.37 11.89
N SER A 214 61.77 12.77 12.86
CA SER A 214 61.26 11.40 12.78
C SER A 214 59.73 11.41 12.78
N PHE A 215 59.12 10.84 11.75
CA PHE A 215 57.65 10.71 11.67
C PHE A 215 57.10 9.87 12.82
N ALA A 216 57.86 8.86 13.27
CA ALA A 216 57.43 7.98 14.34
C ALA A 216 57.36 8.66 15.71
N THR A 217 58.12 9.74 15.92
CA THR A 217 58.12 10.48 17.17
C THR A 217 56.81 11.24 17.37
N GLU A 218 56.30 11.86 16.30
CA GLU A 218 55.10 12.70 16.34
C GLU A 218 53.80 11.92 16.03
N THR A 219 53.89 10.81 15.28
CA THR A 219 52.71 10.09 14.77
C THR A 219 52.63 8.62 15.18
N GLY A 220 53.57 8.15 16.01
CA GLY A 220 53.65 6.76 16.47
C GLY A 220 54.15 5.75 15.44
N SER A 221 54.31 6.13 14.16
CA SER A 221 54.84 5.26 13.11
C SER A 221 55.58 6.00 11.99
N ALA A 222 56.44 5.30 11.24
CA ALA A 222 56.97 5.76 9.95
C ALA A 222 55.96 5.53 8.81
N PHE A 223 56.19 6.09 7.62
CA PHE A 223 55.48 5.61 6.42
C PHE A 223 55.91 4.18 6.09
N SER A 224 55.03 3.37 5.49
CA SER A 224 55.35 1.96 5.24
C SER A 224 56.43 1.82 4.15
N THR A 225 56.32 2.65 3.11
CA THR A 225 57.11 2.55 1.89
C THR A 225 57.86 3.84 1.59
N ALA A 226 57.16 4.96 1.37
CA ALA A 226 57.76 6.19 0.89
C ALA A 226 56.96 7.45 1.26
N VAL A 227 57.66 8.59 1.26
CA VAL A 227 57.06 9.92 1.28
C VAL A 227 56.90 10.39 -0.16
N VAL A 228 55.69 10.80 -0.53
CA VAL A 228 55.35 11.36 -1.84
C VAL A 228 55.54 12.88 -1.85
N SER A 229 55.15 13.55 -0.78
CA SER A 229 55.25 15.00 -0.66
C SER A 229 55.45 15.43 0.79
N ILE A 230 56.13 16.54 0.99
CA ILE A 230 56.24 17.19 2.30
C ILE A 230 56.22 18.70 2.12
N THR A 231 55.48 19.38 2.98
CA THR A 231 55.39 20.84 3.01
C THR A 231 55.70 21.33 4.43
N LEU A 232 56.48 22.41 4.52
CA LEU A 232 56.78 23.09 5.77
C LEU A 232 55.92 24.35 5.91
N GLY A 233 55.34 24.54 7.09
CA GLY A 233 54.71 25.78 7.54
C GLY A 233 55.55 26.42 8.64
N ASN A 234 56.34 27.42 8.28
CA ASN A 234 57.28 28.01 9.23
C ASN A 234 56.57 28.88 10.28
N VAL A 235 57.02 28.79 11.54
CA VAL A 235 56.55 29.65 12.64
C VAL A 235 57.62 30.68 12.97
N HIS A 236 57.40 31.93 12.61
CA HIS A 236 58.38 33.00 12.80
C HIS A 236 57.93 33.93 13.94
N ASN A 237 58.75 34.09 14.98
CA ASN A 237 58.51 35.11 16.02
C ASN A 237 59.49 36.30 15.97
N SER A 238 60.53 36.30 15.11
CA SER A 238 61.31 37.51 14.74
C SER A 238 62.34 37.24 13.62
N ALA A 239 62.38 38.14 12.64
CA ALA A 239 63.37 38.37 11.57
C ALA A 239 64.12 37.17 10.93
N ALA A 240 63.75 36.90 9.66
CA ALA A 240 64.59 36.40 8.56
C ALA A 240 65.21 34.98 8.60
N GLY A 241 64.76 34.08 9.49
CA GLY A 241 65.10 32.65 9.39
C GLY A 241 64.29 31.95 8.28
N ILE A 242 64.91 31.11 7.43
CA ILE A 242 64.18 30.18 6.54
C ILE A 242 64.52 28.75 6.96
N THR A 243 63.51 27.99 7.39
CA THR A 243 63.63 26.54 7.63
C THR A 243 63.40 25.81 6.32
N THR A 244 64.33 24.93 5.96
CA THR A 244 64.32 24.16 4.72
C THR A 244 64.64 22.69 4.98
N ILE A 245 64.26 21.82 4.04
CA ILE A 245 64.60 20.40 4.08
C ILE A 245 65.92 20.19 3.35
N VAL A 246 66.81 19.37 3.93
CA VAL A 246 68.05 18.94 3.26
C VAL A 246 67.71 18.12 2.02
N GLU A 247 68.29 18.49 0.88
CA GLU A 247 68.11 17.76 -0.37
C GLU A 247 68.48 16.28 -0.20
N GLY A 248 67.60 15.38 -0.67
CA GLY A 248 67.79 13.93 -0.57
C GLY A 248 67.60 13.33 0.84
N SER A 249 67.25 14.13 1.86
CA SER A 249 67.07 13.62 3.23
C SER A 249 65.71 12.97 3.50
N ILE A 250 64.73 13.18 2.62
CA ILE A 250 63.39 12.63 2.78
C ILE A 250 63.44 11.11 2.63
N SER A 251 62.96 10.41 3.65
CA SER A 251 62.89 8.97 3.72
C SER A 251 61.55 8.56 4.32
N LYS A 252 61.20 7.27 4.26
CA LYS A 252 59.98 6.77 4.90
C LYS A 252 59.94 7.00 6.43
N THR A 253 61.10 7.15 7.06
CA THR A 253 61.23 7.34 8.52
C THR A 253 61.26 8.80 8.95
N GLY A 254 61.58 9.72 8.05
CA GLY A 254 61.82 11.11 8.43
C GLY A 254 62.54 11.93 7.36
N PHE A 255 62.92 13.14 7.73
CA PHE A 255 63.64 14.10 6.89
C PHE A 255 64.61 14.90 7.76
N THR A 256 65.51 15.69 7.17
CA THR A 256 66.43 16.55 7.93
C THR A 256 66.10 18.01 7.67
N LEU A 257 66.04 18.80 8.74
CA LEU A 257 65.85 20.25 8.69
C LEU A 257 67.18 20.98 8.80
N ILE A 258 67.32 22.05 8.01
CA ILE A 258 68.34 23.08 8.19
C ILE A 258 67.64 24.43 8.31
N GLU A 259 68.06 25.19 9.31
CA GLU A 259 67.62 26.56 9.53
C GLU A 259 68.71 27.52 9.07
N ASN A 260 68.35 28.49 8.22
CA ASN A 260 69.23 29.60 7.84
C ASN A 260 68.73 30.87 8.53
N GLY A 261 69.28 31.20 9.71
CA GLY A 261 68.96 32.43 10.45
C GLY A 261 68.60 32.19 11.92
N ASN A 262 67.67 32.98 12.47
CA ASN A 262 67.27 32.89 13.88
C ASN A 262 66.34 31.69 14.12
N GLN A 263 66.51 30.98 15.25
CA GLN A 263 65.79 29.73 15.54
C GLN A 263 64.28 29.96 15.66
N GLY A 264 63.51 29.32 14.79
CA GLY A 264 62.05 29.35 14.78
C GLY A 264 61.53 27.99 14.34
N GLY A 265 60.63 27.41 15.13
CA GLY A 265 60.07 26.09 14.82
C GLY A 265 59.29 26.08 13.50
N CYS A 266 59.00 24.87 12.99
CA CYS A 266 58.16 24.69 11.82
C CYS A 266 57.10 23.61 12.05
N TYR A 267 55.90 23.85 11.56
CA TYR A 267 54.94 22.79 11.31
C TYR A 267 55.32 22.07 10.02
N TRP A 268 55.01 20.79 9.94
CA TRP A 268 55.18 20.02 8.71
C TRP A 268 53.94 19.19 8.43
N MET A 269 53.67 18.98 7.14
CA MET A 269 52.69 18.02 6.64
C MET A 269 53.39 17.15 5.60
N ALA A 270 53.39 15.84 5.83
CA ALA A 270 53.95 14.86 4.92
C ALA A 270 52.85 13.91 4.41
N ILE A 271 52.87 13.59 3.14
CA ILE A 271 51.96 12.63 2.50
C ILE A 271 52.82 11.49 1.95
N GLY A 272 52.43 10.26 2.24
CA GLY A 272 53.16 9.06 1.84
C GLY A 272 52.26 7.83 1.84
N TYR A 273 52.87 6.66 1.74
CA TYR A 273 52.22 5.37 1.97
C TYR A 273 53.25 4.42 2.57
#